data_AF-A0AAW5WW74-F1
#
_entry.id   AF-A0AAW5WW74-F1
#
_cell.length_a   1.000
_cell.length_b   1.000
_cell.length_c   1.000
_cell.angle_alpha   90.00
_cell.angle_beta   90.00
_cell.angle_gamma   90.00
#
_symmetry.space_group_name_H-M   'P 1'
#
loop_
_entity.id
_entity.type
_entity.pdbx_description
1 polymer ?
#
loop_
_entity_poly.entity_id
_entity_poly.type
_entity_poly.pdbx_seq_one_letter_code
_entity_poly.pdbx_strand_id
1 'polypeptide(L)'
;MTLEEKIKNLQITLANGTVGSLVYLSGRLGNTEYTCEPVLLPFKLEYTQYPYVLEAPEGLNNPVYDWSKSQWVEQDKEALGYRLSQAEEKLSTLNTQSEKHETENTETQSALDKIQQSQLQMTQLLSQILASKGGAQ
;
A
#
# COMPACT_ATOMS: atom_id res chain seq x y z
N MET A 1 -6.06 7.51 -12.67
CA MET A 1 -7.40 8.09 -12.49
C MET A 1 -7.26 9.32 -11.62
N THR A 2 -7.62 10.49 -12.13
CA THR A 2 -7.51 11.78 -11.43
C THR A 2 -8.66 11.95 -10.42
N LEU A 3 -8.52 12.93 -9.51
CA LEU A 3 -9.58 13.28 -8.55
C LEU A 3 -10.88 13.69 -9.26
N GLU A 4 -10.75 14.45 -10.35
CA GLU A 4 -11.86 14.89 -11.19
C GLU A 4 -12.59 13.72 -11.85
N GLU A 5 -11.84 12.73 -12.36
CA GLU A 5 -12.41 11.51 -12.95
C GLU A 5 -13.17 10.69 -11.91
N LYS A 6 -12.64 10.58 -10.67
CA LYS A 6 -13.33 9.92 -9.56
C LYS A 6 -14.65 10.62 -9.22
N ILE A 7 -14.64 11.95 -9.05
CA ILE A 7 -15.84 12.74 -8.74
C ILE A 7 -16.90 12.54 -9.83
N LYS A 8 -16.51 12.66 -11.10
CA LYS A 8 -17.41 12.49 -12.23
C LYS A 8 -18.06 11.09 -12.26
N ASN A 9 -17.28 10.04 -12.01
CA ASN A 9 -17.80 8.67 -11.96
C ASN A 9 -18.80 8.49 -10.81
N LEU A 10 -18.50 9.01 -9.62
CA LEU A 10 -19.40 8.93 -8.47
C LEU A 10 -20.71 9.71 -8.68
N GLN A 11 -20.64 10.87 -9.34
CA GLN A 11 -21.83 11.64 -9.72
C GLN A 11 -22.73 10.89 -10.71
N ILE A 12 -22.15 10.17 -11.69
CA ILE A 12 -22.90 9.30 -12.60
C ILE A 12 -23.60 8.18 -11.83
N THR A 13 -22.93 7.54 -10.87
CA THR A 13 -23.53 6.49 -10.03
C THR A 13 -24.71 7.00 -9.19
N LEU A 14 -24.61 8.22 -8.65
CA LEU A 14 -25.70 8.85 -7.92
C LEU A 14 -26.89 9.16 -8.84
N ALA A 15 -26.62 9.70 -10.03
CA ALA A 15 -27.65 10.03 -11.03
C ALA A 15 -28.42 8.79 -11.54
N ASN A 16 -27.81 7.61 -11.50
CA ASN A 16 -28.42 6.34 -11.93
C ASN A 16 -29.34 5.69 -10.87
N GLY A 17 -29.77 6.42 -9.85
CA GLY A 17 -30.82 5.99 -8.93
C GLY A 17 -30.33 5.37 -7.62
N THR A 18 -29.05 5.50 -7.30
CA THR A 18 -28.52 5.10 -5.97
C THR A 18 -28.92 6.17 -4.95
N VAL A 19 -29.68 5.81 -3.91
CA VAL A 19 -29.93 6.72 -2.78
C VAL A 19 -28.61 6.88 -2.01
N GLY A 20 -28.04 8.08 -2.00
CA GLY A 20 -26.74 8.31 -1.38
C GLY A 20 -26.32 9.77 -1.36
N SER A 21 -25.20 10.05 -0.69
CA SER A 21 -24.56 11.37 -0.69
C SER A 21 -23.12 11.23 -1.15
N LEU A 22 -22.74 12.01 -2.16
CA LEU A 22 -21.33 12.27 -2.43
C LEU A 22 -20.80 13.21 -1.34
N VAL A 23 -19.75 12.78 -0.66
CA VAL A 23 -19.09 13.52 0.42
C VAL A 23 -17.58 13.49 0.21
N TYR A 24 -16.86 14.32 0.96
CA TYR A 24 -15.42 14.40 0.96
C TYR A 24 -14.89 14.03 2.35
N LEU A 25 -13.99 13.07 2.41
CA LEU A 25 -13.33 12.66 3.64
C LEU A 25 -12.18 13.60 3.97
N SER A 26 -12.25 14.20 5.15
CA SER A 26 -11.17 15.00 5.73
C SER A 26 -11.08 14.72 7.24
N GLY A 27 -10.03 14.01 7.63
CA GLY A 27 -9.83 13.51 8.99
C GLY A 27 -9.46 12.03 9.01
N ARG A 28 -9.36 11.48 10.21
CA ARG A 28 -8.95 10.11 10.47
C ARG A 28 -10.12 9.13 10.45
N LEU A 29 -9.99 8.06 9.67
CA LEU A 29 -10.82 6.84 9.75
C LEU A 29 -9.93 5.64 10.05
N GLY A 30 -10.12 5.05 11.23
CA GLY A 30 -9.26 3.97 11.72
C GLY A 30 -7.79 4.42 11.85
N ASN A 31 -6.91 3.80 11.09
CA ASN A 31 -5.47 4.12 11.07
C ASN A 31 -5.05 5.02 9.90
N THR A 32 -6.00 5.45 9.07
CA THR A 32 -5.72 6.24 7.86
C THR A 32 -6.20 7.66 8.03
N GLU A 33 -5.35 8.62 7.67
CA GLU A 33 -5.66 10.04 7.61
C GLU A 33 -6.06 10.42 6.18
N TYR A 34 -7.21 11.08 6.02
CA TYR A 34 -7.70 11.57 4.74
C TYR A 34 -7.67 13.09 4.73
N THR A 35 -7.26 13.69 3.63
CA THR A 35 -7.21 15.16 3.51
C THR A 35 -8.40 15.69 2.71
N CYS A 36 -8.73 15.04 1.58
CA CYS A 36 -9.90 15.35 0.75
C CYS A 36 -10.18 14.20 -0.24
N GLU A 37 -10.67 13.06 0.24
CA GLU A 37 -11.01 11.90 -0.63
C GLU A 37 -12.53 11.83 -0.89
N PRO A 38 -13.01 11.85 -2.15
CA PRO A 38 -14.43 11.79 -2.46
C PRO A 38 -14.97 10.37 -2.26
N VAL A 39 -16.11 10.25 -1.59
CA VAL A 39 -16.77 8.98 -1.29
C VAL A 39 -18.27 9.09 -1.51
N LEU A 40 -18.86 8.05 -2.07
CA LEU A 40 -20.31 7.91 -2.15
C LEU A 40 -20.80 7.09 -0.94
N LEU A 41 -21.60 7.71 -0.09
CA LEU A 41 -22.27 7.01 1.00
C LEU A 41 -23.56 6.35 0.49
N PRO A 42 -23.93 5.17 1.02
CA PRO A 42 -25.17 4.47 0.65
C PRO A 42 -26.41 5.07 1.33
N PHE A 43 -26.26 6.17 2.06
CA PHE A 43 -27.33 6.91 2.72
C PHE A 43 -27.11 8.40 2.51
N LYS A 44 -28.19 9.17 2.67
CA LYS A 44 -28.13 10.62 2.59
C LYS A 44 -27.58 11.20 3.89
N LEU A 45 -26.60 12.08 3.75
CA LEU A 45 -26.08 12.90 4.82
C LEU A 45 -26.69 14.31 4.69
N GLU A 46 -27.28 14.83 5.76
CA GLU A 46 -27.96 16.14 5.75
C GLU A 46 -27.05 17.28 6.25
N TYR A 47 -25.98 16.95 6.98
CA TYR A 47 -25.02 17.91 7.50
C TYR A 47 -23.61 17.32 7.50
N THR A 48 -22.61 18.18 7.34
CA THR A 48 -21.20 17.83 7.53
C THR A 48 -20.97 17.30 8.95
N GLN A 49 -20.33 16.15 9.07
CA GLN A 49 -20.04 15.50 10.35
C GLN A 49 -18.68 14.82 10.28
N TYR A 50 -17.85 14.92 11.30
CA TYR A 50 -16.52 14.31 11.25
C TYR A 50 -16.58 12.81 10.92
N PRO A 51 -15.80 12.31 9.93
CA PRO A 51 -14.86 12.99 9.03
C PRO A 51 -15.41 13.28 7.60
N TYR A 52 -16.73 13.27 7.41
CA TYR A 52 -17.45 13.49 6.16
C TYR A 52 -17.90 14.95 5.97
N VAL A 53 -17.47 15.57 4.88
CA VAL A 53 -17.83 16.94 4.51
C VAL A 53 -18.73 16.90 3.27
N LEU A 54 -19.88 17.58 3.31
CA LEU A 54 -20.80 17.63 2.17
C LEU A 54 -20.31 18.56 1.06
N GLU A 55 -19.76 19.69 1.45
CA GLU A 55 -19.34 20.74 0.54
C GLU A 55 -17.98 20.40 -0.09
N ALA A 56 -17.88 20.56 -1.40
CA ALA A 56 -16.61 20.42 -2.10
C ALA A 56 -15.68 21.61 -1.77
N PRO A 57 -14.35 21.41 -1.68
CA PRO A 57 -13.42 22.51 -1.63
C PRO A 57 -13.42 23.29 -2.96
N GLU A 58 -13.36 24.61 -2.89
CA GLU A 58 -13.29 25.50 -4.05
C GLU A 58 -11.98 26.30 -4.05
N GLY A 59 -11.30 26.37 -5.19
CA GLY A 59 -10.13 27.25 -5.37
C GLY A 59 -8.86 26.85 -4.59
N LEU A 60 -8.81 25.62 -4.05
CA LEU A 60 -7.69 25.09 -3.28
C LEU A 60 -6.98 23.96 -4.03
N ASN A 61 -5.67 23.87 -3.89
CA ASN A 61 -4.88 22.83 -4.56
C ASN A 61 -4.78 21.55 -3.71
N ASN A 62 -4.55 21.70 -2.40
CA ASN A 62 -4.45 20.62 -1.42
C ASN A 62 -5.38 20.91 -0.22
N PRO A 63 -6.69 20.79 -0.42
CA PRO A 63 -7.66 21.10 0.60
C PRO A 63 -7.58 20.13 1.78
N VAL A 64 -7.66 20.69 2.99
CA VAL A 64 -7.93 19.99 4.26
C VAL A 64 -9.05 20.74 4.97
N TYR A 65 -9.99 20.02 5.59
CA TYR A 65 -11.09 20.64 6.30
C TYR A 65 -10.67 21.01 7.72
N ASP A 66 -10.69 22.30 8.04
CA ASP A 66 -10.50 22.79 9.40
C ASP A 66 -11.82 22.64 10.16
N TRP A 67 -11.93 21.56 10.93
CA TRP A 67 -13.12 21.25 11.73
C TRP A 67 -13.42 22.29 12.81
N SER A 68 -12.43 23.07 13.26
CA SER A 68 -12.65 24.13 14.26
C SER A 68 -13.28 25.39 13.65
N LYS A 69 -13.03 25.62 12.36
CA LYS A 69 -13.58 26.76 11.60
C LYS A 69 -14.70 26.37 10.64
N SER A 70 -14.98 25.06 10.52
CA SER A 70 -15.96 24.48 9.59
C SER A 70 -15.77 24.95 8.15
N GLN A 71 -14.52 24.97 7.67
CA GLN A 71 -14.21 25.40 6.31
C GLN A 71 -13.01 24.64 5.74
N TRP A 72 -12.96 24.55 4.40
CA TRP A 72 -11.78 24.07 3.70
C TRP A 72 -10.66 25.11 3.75
N VAL A 73 -9.44 24.64 4.00
CA VAL A 73 -8.23 25.46 3.99
C VAL A 73 -7.16 24.80 3.12
N GLU A 74 -6.26 25.60 2.55
CA GLU A 74 -5.08 25.07 1.86
C GLU A 74 -4.16 24.44 2.91
N GLN A 75 -3.82 23.16 2.73
CA GLN A 75 -2.79 22.55 3.54
C GLN A 75 -1.46 23.23 3.24
N ASP A 76 -0.78 23.66 4.30
CA ASP A 76 0.46 24.42 4.18
C ASP A 76 1.49 23.66 3.33
N LYS A 77 2.18 24.37 2.43
CA LYS A 77 3.14 23.75 1.49
C LYS A 77 4.28 23.04 2.22
N GLU A 78 4.62 23.51 3.41
CA GLU A 78 5.60 22.87 4.29
C GLU A 78 5.14 21.49 4.76
N ALA A 79 3.85 21.30 5.03
CA ALA A 79 3.30 20.00 5.41
C ALA A 79 3.32 19.00 4.23
N LEU A 80 3.18 19.48 3.00
CA LEU A 80 3.36 18.66 1.78
C LEU A 80 4.82 18.27 1.59
N GLY A 81 5.75 19.20 1.78
CA GLY A 81 7.19 18.91 1.77
C GLY A 81 7.55 17.85 2.79
N TYR A 82 7.05 17.98 4.02
CA TYR A 82 7.25 17.00 5.09
C TYR A 82 6.68 15.61 4.75
N ARG A 83 5.48 15.54 4.16
CA ARG A 83 4.89 14.26 3.72
C ARG A 83 5.67 13.64 2.56
N LEU A 84 6.21 14.45 1.65
CA LEU A 84 7.06 13.98 0.57
C LEU A 84 8.37 13.40 1.13
N SER A 85 9.02 14.10 2.05
CA SER A 85 10.23 13.60 2.72
C SER A 85 9.98 12.30 3.49
N GLN A 86 8.84 12.17 4.18
CA GLN A 86 8.47 10.89 4.81
C GLN A 86 8.20 9.78 3.81
N ALA A 87 7.63 10.09 2.64
CA ALA A 87 7.42 9.11 1.59
C ALA A 87 8.75 8.64 0.99
N GLU A 88 9.70 9.57 0.76
CA GLU A 88 11.06 9.27 0.34
C GLU A 88 11.79 8.38 1.35
N GLU A 89 11.68 8.68 2.64
CA GLU A 89 12.28 7.86 3.72
C GLU A 89 11.72 6.43 3.76
N LYS A 90 10.40 6.29 3.64
CA LYS A 90 9.75 4.96 3.56
C LYS A 90 10.18 4.19 2.31
N LEU A 91 10.32 4.88 1.18
CA LEU A 91 10.75 4.25 -0.08
C LEU A 91 12.21 3.81 -0.02
N SER A 92 13.07 4.63 0.60
CA SER A 92 14.45 4.26 0.91
C SER A 92 14.51 3.01 1.79
N THR A 93 13.69 2.96 2.85
CA THR A 93 13.64 1.80 3.76
C THR A 93 13.19 0.53 3.04
N LEU A 94 12.17 0.63 2.18
CA LEU A 94 11.70 -0.50 1.38
C LEU A 94 12.75 -0.99 0.39
N ASN A 95 13.49 -0.08 -0.26
CA ASN A 95 14.59 -0.45 -1.15
C ASN A 95 15.69 -1.20 -0.40
N THR A 96 16.12 -0.70 0.76
CA THR A 96 17.12 -1.39 1.59
C THR A 96 16.64 -2.77 2.05
N GLN A 97 15.36 -2.91 2.41
CA GLN A 97 14.78 -4.21 2.75
C GLN A 97 14.73 -5.15 1.54
N SER A 98 14.42 -4.64 0.35
CA SER A 98 14.43 -5.42 -0.90
C SER A 98 15.82 -5.93 -1.24
N GLU A 99 16.85 -5.08 -1.16
CA GLU A 99 18.25 -5.46 -1.39
C GLU A 99 18.71 -6.53 -0.39
N LYS A 100 18.31 -6.38 0.89
CA LYS A 100 18.61 -7.36 1.92
C LYS A 100 17.94 -8.71 1.62
N HIS A 101 16.66 -8.72 1.26
CA HIS A 101 15.95 -9.95 0.90
C HIS A 101 16.54 -10.62 -0.34
N GLU A 102 16.97 -9.85 -1.34
CA GLU A 102 17.63 -10.39 -2.53
C GLU A 102 18.96 -11.07 -2.16
N THR A 103 19.74 -10.43 -1.28
CA THR A 103 20.98 -11.01 -0.75
C THR A 103 20.71 -12.30 0.01
N GLU A 104 19.79 -12.29 0.98
CA GLU A 104 19.42 -13.48 1.77
C GLU A 104 18.90 -14.62 0.87
N ASN A 105 18.18 -14.30 -0.20
CA ASN A 105 17.70 -15.29 -1.16
C ASN A 105 18.84 -15.91 -1.98
N THR A 106 19.82 -15.11 -2.42
CA THR A 106 21.01 -15.64 -3.12
C THR A 106 21.86 -16.53 -2.22
N GLU A 107 22.04 -16.15 -0.95
CA GLU A 107 22.76 -16.96 0.04
C GLU A 107 22.03 -18.27 0.33
N THR A 108 20.70 -18.21 0.46
CA THR A 108 19.86 -19.40 0.65
C THR A 108 19.95 -20.35 -0.54
N GLN A 109 19.88 -19.83 -1.78
CA GLN A 109 20.04 -20.63 -2.98
C GLN A 109 21.42 -21.30 -3.03
N SER A 110 22.49 -20.55 -2.71
CA SER A 110 23.86 -21.10 -2.65
C SER A 110 24.00 -22.21 -1.60
N ALA A 111 23.36 -22.05 -0.43
CA ALA A 111 23.33 -23.07 0.60
C ALA A 111 22.58 -24.33 0.13
N LEU A 112 21.45 -24.15 -0.57
CA LEU A 112 20.67 -25.24 -1.14
C LEU A 112 21.49 -26.04 -2.16
N ASP A 113 22.20 -25.36 -3.06
CA ASP A 113 23.04 -25.99 -4.08
C ASP A 113 24.17 -26.82 -3.44
N LYS A 114 24.80 -26.30 -2.37
CA LYS A 114 25.82 -27.04 -1.60
C LYS A 114 25.26 -28.29 -0.94
N ILE A 115 24.04 -28.20 -0.37
CA ILE A 115 23.36 -29.34 0.24
C ILE A 115 23.07 -30.41 -0.82
N GLN A 116 22.56 -30.02 -1.99
CA GLN A 116 22.29 -30.95 -3.10
C GLN A 116 23.57 -31.63 -3.58
N GLN A 117 24.66 -30.88 -3.75
CA GLN A 117 25.96 -31.45 -4.12
C GLN A 117 26.48 -32.44 -3.07
N SER A 118 26.38 -32.10 -1.78
CA SER A 118 26.78 -32.99 -0.69
C SER A 118 25.94 -34.28 -0.67
N GLN A 119 24.64 -34.20 -0.97
CA GLN A 119 23.76 -35.37 -1.02
C GLN A 119 24.13 -36.28 -2.19
N LEU A 120 24.40 -35.71 -3.37
CA LEU A 120 24.84 -36.47 -4.55
C LEU A 120 26.17 -37.18 -4.30
N GLN A 121 27.15 -36.51 -3.68
CA GLN A 121 28.42 -37.12 -3.30
C GLN A 121 28.20 -38.28 -2.31
N MET A 122 27.33 -38.10 -1.31
CA MET A 122 27.00 -39.14 -0.35
C MET A 122 26.32 -40.35 -1.02
N THR A 123 25.38 -40.12 -1.95
CA THR A 123 24.75 -41.19 -2.73
C THR A 123 25.76 -41.94 -3.59
N GLN A 124 26.68 -41.24 -4.26
CA GLN A 124 27.74 -41.87 -5.04
C GLN A 124 28.66 -42.74 -4.17
N LEU A 125 29.05 -42.25 -2.99
CA LEU A 125 29.88 -43.01 -2.05
C LEU A 125 29.15 -44.27 -1.56
N LEU A 126 27.86 -44.16 -1.22
CA LEU A 126 27.00 -45.29 -0.85
C LEU A 126 26.90 -46.32 -1.98
N SER A 127 26.70 -45.88 -3.23
CA SER A 127 26.66 -46.78 -4.39
C SER A 127 27.99 -47.50 -4.60
N GLN A 128 29.13 -46.84 -4.40
CA GLN A 128 30.45 -47.48 -4.48
C GLN A 128 30.69 -48.49 -3.35
N ILE A 129 30.22 -48.20 -2.13
CA ILE A 129 30.30 -49.13 -0.99
C ILE A 129 29.38 -50.34 -1.21
N LEU A 130 28.17 -50.13 -1.72
CA LEU A 130 27.23 -51.22 -2.03
C LEU A 130 27.73 -52.07 -3.20
N ALA A 131 28.28 -51.45 -4.25
CA ALA A 131 28.88 -52.16 -5.39
C ALA A 131 30.13 -52.95 -4.98
N SER A 132 30.96 -52.43 -4.08
CA SER A 132 32.15 -53.14 -3.59
C SER A 132 31.84 -54.30 -2.64
N LYS A 133 30.69 -54.29 -1.95
CA LYS A 133 30.21 -55.43 -1.15
C LYS A 133 29.44 -56.49 -1.93
N GLY A 134 28.94 -56.19 -3.13
CA GLY A 134 28.21 -57.14 -4.00
C GLY A 134 29.11 -58.04 -4.87
N GLY A 135 30.42 -57.82 -4.90
CA GLY A 135 31.38 -58.56 -5.73
C GLY A 135 32.09 -59.73 -5.06
N ALA A 136 31.68 -60.14 -3.87
CA ALA A 136 32.21 -61.31 -3.17
C ALA A 136 31.13 -62.41 -3.07
N GLN A 137 30.89 -63.10 -4.19
CA GLN A 137 30.27 -64.42 -4.24
C GLN A 137 31.15 -65.35 -5.07
#